data_AF-A0A954K4F6-F1
#
_entry.id   AF-A0A954K4F6-F1
#
_cell.length_a   1.000
_cell.length_b   1.000
_cell.length_c   1.000
_cell.angle_alpha   90.00
_cell.angle_beta   90.00
_cell.angle_gamma   90.00
#
_symmetry.space_group_name_H-M   'P 1'
#
loop_
_entity.id
_entity.type
_entity.pdbx_description
1 polymer ?
#
loop_
_entity_poly.entity_id
_entity_poly.type
_entity_poly.pdbx_seq_one_letter_code
_entity_poly.pdbx_strand_id
1 'polypeptide(L)'
;MKIFHPCSALALMACLCFSLSSSPAFAAEVTKAQQAQISKASSEMAAVAKRFLASLTEEQRKQATFALDDKERTNWHFIPDFAIKPASVRNGLPMTKMTPQQRIFAVTLPSTALSHRGYLEMMSIRALEQVLFELEGKDYRNPELYYVSIFGKPDSKGTWGWRFEGHHLSVNLTIVDGKKFSVTPSFFGSNPATVKQGPLKGVEVLKEEQQLALDLVKSFNPDQLAIATIDTSALDQKLLAKSVIKEVLTTDDPEVDKGLITHKGIQYADLDPQQQKTLLKLVNAYLQRFRPELLKGTR
;
A
#
# COMPACT_ATOMS: atom_id res chain seq x y z
N MET A 1 -14.45 21.18 20.24
CA MET A 1 -14.03 21.72 18.94
C MET A 1 -13.21 20.64 18.25
N LYS A 2 -13.82 19.84 17.36
CA LYS A 2 -13.11 18.76 16.66
C LYS A 2 -12.23 19.39 15.59
N ILE A 3 -10.93 19.46 15.83
CA ILE A 3 -9.95 19.93 14.84
C ILE A 3 -9.78 18.80 13.83
N PHE A 4 -10.58 18.80 12.77
CA PHE A 4 -10.32 17.96 11.60
C PHE A 4 -9.03 18.47 10.95
N HIS A 5 -7.95 17.73 11.14
CA HIS A 5 -6.73 17.93 10.36
C HIS A 5 -6.99 17.36 8.97
N PRO A 6 -6.65 18.08 7.89
CA PRO A 6 -6.82 17.54 6.54
C PRO A 6 -5.95 16.28 6.41
N CYS A 7 -6.61 15.13 6.25
CA CYS A 7 -5.97 13.88 5.89
C CYS A 7 -5.71 13.90 4.39
N SER A 8 -4.47 13.66 3.96
CA SER A 8 -4.20 13.37 2.55
C SER A 8 -4.36 11.86 2.37
N ALA A 9 -5.59 11.43 2.15
CA ALA A 9 -5.90 10.10 1.66
C ALA A 9 -6.50 10.27 0.26
N LEU A 10 -5.64 10.50 -0.74
CA LEU A 10 -6.03 10.24 -2.11
C LEU A 10 -5.76 8.77 -2.39
N ALA A 11 -6.77 7.94 -2.07
CA ALA A 11 -6.83 6.58 -2.55
C ALA A 11 -7.13 6.63 -4.05
N LEU A 12 -6.09 6.83 -4.88
CA LEU A 12 -6.16 6.33 -6.24
C LEU A 12 -6.01 4.81 -6.14
N MET A 13 -7.09 4.12 -5.81
CA MET A 13 -7.19 2.71 -6.15
C MET A 13 -7.34 2.70 -7.67
N ALA A 14 -6.21 2.74 -8.36
CA ALA A 14 -6.17 2.46 -9.78
C ALA A 14 -6.58 1.00 -9.93
N CYS A 15 -7.90 0.77 -9.97
CA CYS A 15 -8.45 -0.41 -10.58
C CYS A 15 -8.13 -0.25 -12.08
N LEU A 16 -6.88 -0.53 -12.44
CA LEU A 16 -6.50 -0.82 -13.81
C LEU A 16 -7.16 -2.15 -14.15
N CYS A 17 -8.48 -2.11 -14.32
CA CYS A 17 -9.17 -3.04 -15.19
C CYS A 17 -8.67 -2.73 -16.59
N PHE A 18 -7.46 -3.17 -16.90
CA PHE A 18 -7.15 -3.51 -18.26
C PHE A 18 -8.16 -4.59 -18.64
N SER A 19 -9.23 -4.19 -19.32
CA SER A 19 -9.78 -5.07 -20.33
C SER A 19 -8.66 -5.25 -21.36
N LEU A 20 -7.76 -6.20 -21.07
CA LEU A 20 -6.93 -6.81 -22.08
C LEU A 20 -7.89 -7.53 -23.01
N SER A 21 -8.54 -6.76 -23.89
CA SER A 21 -8.81 -7.26 -25.22
C SER A 21 -7.45 -7.78 -25.69
N SER A 22 -7.42 -9.06 -26.04
CA SER A 22 -6.26 -9.82 -26.45
C SER A 22 -5.63 -9.22 -27.71
N SER A 23 -4.96 -8.08 -27.55
CA SER A 23 -4.08 -7.50 -28.54
C SER A 23 -2.69 -8.11 -28.30
N PRO A 24 -2.11 -8.85 -29.26
CA PRO A 24 -0.80 -9.47 -29.13
C PRO A 24 0.34 -8.44 -29.29
N ALA A 25 0.18 -7.25 -28.71
CA ALA A 25 1.11 -6.14 -28.87
C ALA A 25 2.10 -6.11 -27.69
N PHE A 26 3.25 -6.76 -27.91
CA PHE A 26 4.51 -6.59 -27.18
C PHE A 26 4.48 -6.82 -25.66
N ALA A 27 4.34 -8.07 -25.24
CA ALA A 27 5.07 -8.51 -24.04
C ALA A 27 6.55 -8.54 -24.41
N ALA A 28 7.27 -7.45 -24.18
CA ALA A 28 8.72 -7.42 -24.38
C ALA A 28 9.36 -8.52 -23.53
N GLU A 29 10.09 -9.45 -24.17
CA GLU A 29 10.81 -10.50 -23.45
C GLU A 29 11.76 -9.87 -22.43
N VAL A 30 11.71 -10.40 -21.20
CA VAL A 30 12.61 -9.99 -20.12
C VAL A 30 14.04 -10.34 -20.54
N THR A 31 14.92 -9.34 -20.59
CA THR A 31 16.31 -9.59 -21.00
C THR A 31 17.05 -10.44 -19.97
N LYS A 32 18.13 -11.13 -20.37
CA LYS A 32 18.98 -11.89 -19.42
C LYS A 32 19.45 -11.04 -18.24
N ALA A 33 19.79 -9.77 -18.48
CA ALA A 33 20.19 -8.84 -17.44
C ALA A 33 19.04 -8.55 -16.47
N GLN A 34 17.81 -8.36 -16.97
CA GLN A 34 16.63 -8.16 -16.14
C GLN A 34 16.28 -9.42 -15.34
N GLN A 35 16.41 -10.60 -15.93
CA GLN A 35 16.21 -11.88 -15.24
C GLN A 35 17.20 -12.07 -14.09
N ALA A 36 18.47 -11.65 -14.28
CA ALA A 36 19.47 -11.67 -13.22
C ALA A 36 19.10 -10.72 -12.06
N GLN A 37 18.59 -9.52 -12.34
CA GLN A 37 18.12 -8.60 -11.30
C GLN A 37 16.91 -9.14 -10.53
N ILE A 38 15.95 -9.74 -11.23
CA ILE A 38 14.79 -10.42 -10.62
C ILE A 38 15.25 -11.53 -9.66
N SER A 39 16.15 -12.40 -10.12
CA SER A 39 16.68 -13.50 -9.30
C SER A 39 17.46 -13.00 -8.09
N LYS A 40 18.21 -11.91 -8.25
CA LYS A 40 18.94 -11.25 -7.17
C LYS A 40 17.97 -10.70 -6.13
N ALA A 41 16.93 -9.97 -6.56
CA ALA A 41 15.92 -9.41 -5.66
C ALA A 41 15.18 -10.51 -4.87
N SER A 42 14.79 -11.61 -5.52
CA SER A 42 14.18 -12.75 -4.82
C SER A 42 15.12 -13.35 -3.77
N SER A 43 16.41 -13.50 -4.10
CA SER A 43 17.41 -14.03 -3.19
C SER A 43 17.67 -13.12 -1.99
N GLU A 44 17.84 -11.83 -2.21
CA GLU A 44 18.00 -10.81 -1.16
C GLU A 44 16.81 -10.83 -0.19
N MET A 45 15.60 -10.82 -0.75
CA MET A 45 14.36 -10.80 0.01
C MET A 45 14.13 -12.07 0.83
N ALA A 46 14.38 -13.25 0.23
CA ALA A 46 14.31 -14.52 0.93
C ALA A 46 15.35 -14.59 2.06
N ALA A 47 16.56 -14.04 1.85
CA ALA A 47 17.59 -14.00 2.88
C ALA A 47 17.19 -13.10 4.06
N VAL A 48 16.62 -11.93 3.82
CA VAL A 48 16.13 -11.03 4.88
C VAL A 48 14.97 -11.65 5.65
N ALA A 49 13.99 -12.24 4.96
CA ALA A 49 12.88 -12.94 5.62
C ALA A 49 13.36 -14.12 6.48
N LYS A 50 14.33 -14.92 5.98
CA LYS A 50 14.95 -16.00 6.77
C LYS A 50 15.65 -15.47 8.02
N ARG A 51 16.38 -14.35 7.92
CA ARG A 51 17.05 -13.71 9.08
C ARG A 51 16.04 -13.17 10.09
N PHE A 52 14.98 -12.51 9.63
CA PHE A 52 13.87 -12.07 10.48
C PHE A 52 13.32 -13.27 11.25
N LEU A 53 12.87 -14.32 10.54
CA LEU A 53 12.34 -15.52 11.17
C LEU A 53 13.35 -16.15 12.13
N ALA A 54 14.63 -16.30 11.76
CA ALA A 54 15.66 -16.88 12.62
C ALA A 54 15.87 -16.10 13.93
N SER A 55 15.59 -14.79 13.95
CA SER A 55 15.70 -13.97 15.16
C SER A 55 14.53 -14.13 16.14
N LEU A 56 13.43 -14.78 15.73
CA LEU A 56 12.21 -14.92 16.52
C LEU A 56 12.22 -16.14 17.44
N THR A 57 11.58 -16.02 18.61
CA THR A 57 11.19 -17.19 19.43
C THR A 57 10.18 -18.05 18.68
N GLU A 58 9.90 -19.26 19.18
CA GLU A 58 8.91 -20.14 18.57
C GLU A 58 7.50 -19.52 18.58
N GLU A 59 7.11 -18.87 19.67
CA GLU A 59 5.81 -18.21 19.83
C GLU A 59 5.67 -17.00 18.90
N GLN A 60 6.74 -16.22 18.75
CA GLN A 60 6.79 -15.11 17.81
C GLN A 60 6.72 -15.60 16.36
N ARG A 61 7.45 -16.68 16.03
CA ARG A 61 7.42 -17.31 14.71
C ARG A 61 6.03 -17.84 14.37
N LYS A 62 5.33 -18.46 15.32
CA LYS A 62 3.93 -18.91 15.15
C LYS A 62 2.99 -17.75 14.86
N GLN A 63 3.17 -16.58 15.48
CA GLN A 63 2.39 -15.37 15.18
C GLN A 63 2.74 -14.75 13.81
N ALA A 64 4.00 -14.86 13.39
CA ALA A 64 4.49 -14.23 12.17
C ALA A 64 4.29 -15.07 10.90
N THR A 65 3.90 -16.35 11.00
CA THR A 65 3.90 -17.27 9.85
C THR A 65 2.53 -17.88 9.60
N PHE A 66 2.19 -17.99 8.32
CA PHE A 66 0.93 -18.52 7.81
C PHE A 66 1.20 -19.45 6.63
N ALA A 67 0.25 -20.33 6.32
CA ALA A 67 0.26 -21.06 5.06
C ALA A 67 0.14 -20.08 3.88
N LEU A 68 0.59 -20.48 2.69
CA LEU A 68 0.55 -19.60 1.51
C LEU A 68 -0.90 -19.30 1.08
N ASP A 69 -1.78 -20.29 1.22
CA ASP A 69 -3.21 -20.29 0.89
C ASP A 69 -4.10 -19.91 2.08
N ASP A 70 -3.51 -19.45 3.19
CA ASP A 70 -4.27 -18.98 4.35
C ASP A 70 -5.15 -17.79 3.98
N LYS A 71 -6.39 -17.77 4.48
CA LYS A 71 -7.33 -16.63 4.32
C LYS A 71 -6.74 -15.31 4.81
N GLU A 72 -5.79 -15.37 5.74
CA GLU A 72 -5.07 -14.21 6.24
C GLU A 72 -4.33 -13.47 5.12
N ARG A 73 -3.96 -14.16 4.02
CA ARG A 73 -3.25 -13.56 2.88
C ARG A 73 -3.97 -12.33 2.32
N THR A 74 -5.30 -12.34 2.34
CA THR A 74 -6.19 -11.29 1.82
C THR A 74 -6.85 -10.46 2.92
N ASN A 75 -6.53 -10.69 4.20
CA ASN A 75 -7.06 -9.94 5.35
C ASN A 75 -6.10 -8.79 5.73
N TRP A 76 -5.88 -7.86 4.79
CA TRP A 76 -4.97 -6.73 4.98
C TRP A 76 -5.73 -5.51 5.52
N HIS A 77 -5.06 -4.63 6.26
CA HIS A 77 -5.69 -3.48 6.92
C HIS A 77 -4.79 -2.26 6.91
N PHE A 78 -5.35 -1.05 6.87
CA PHE A 78 -4.62 0.22 7.04
C PHE A 78 -5.26 1.15 8.08
N ILE A 79 -6.29 0.68 8.78
CA ILE A 79 -7.02 1.40 9.82
C ILE A 79 -6.52 0.98 11.22
N PRO A 80 -6.87 1.72 12.29
CA PRO A 80 -6.56 1.27 13.65
C PRO A 80 -7.14 -0.11 13.94
N ASP A 81 -6.43 -0.92 14.74
CA ASP A 81 -6.84 -2.30 15.02
C ASP A 81 -8.25 -2.38 15.63
N PHE A 82 -8.63 -1.43 16.51
CA PHE A 82 -9.97 -1.39 17.12
C PHE A 82 -11.11 -1.18 16.11
N ALA A 83 -10.80 -0.63 14.92
CA ALA A 83 -11.75 -0.37 13.86
C ALA A 83 -11.91 -1.57 12.91
N ILE A 84 -10.99 -2.55 12.96
CA ILE A 84 -11.06 -3.78 12.18
C ILE A 84 -12.27 -4.60 12.62
N LYS A 85 -13.14 -4.99 11.69
CA LYS A 85 -14.31 -5.82 11.98
C LYS A 85 -14.17 -7.21 11.37
N PRO A 86 -14.69 -8.26 12.03
CA PRO A 86 -15.33 -8.25 13.36
C PRO A 86 -14.32 -8.32 14.52
N ALA A 87 -13.05 -8.64 14.24
CA ALA A 87 -12.11 -9.11 15.25
C ALA A 87 -11.52 -8.02 16.16
N SER A 88 -11.54 -6.74 15.75
CA SER A 88 -10.85 -5.62 16.42
C SER A 88 -9.36 -5.89 16.72
N VAL A 89 -8.75 -6.80 15.97
CA VAL A 89 -7.38 -7.27 16.13
C VAL A 89 -6.82 -7.56 14.75
N ARG A 90 -5.55 -7.21 14.57
CA ARG A 90 -4.76 -7.51 13.38
C ARG A 90 -3.86 -8.71 13.63
N ASN A 91 -3.79 -9.62 12.66
CA ASN A 91 -2.94 -10.81 12.71
C ASN A 91 -1.51 -10.50 12.21
N GLY A 92 -0.58 -11.37 12.59
CA GLY A 92 0.86 -11.17 12.37
C GLY A 92 1.60 -10.90 13.69
N LEU A 93 2.92 -10.82 13.63
CA LEU A 93 3.72 -10.46 14.80
C LEU A 93 3.83 -8.93 14.92
N PRO A 94 3.24 -8.30 15.96
CA PRO A 94 3.41 -6.88 16.18
C PRO A 94 4.84 -6.52 16.60
N MET A 95 5.37 -5.42 16.09
CA MET A 95 6.69 -4.90 16.45
C MET A 95 6.79 -4.50 17.93
N THR A 96 5.68 -4.18 18.58
CA THR A 96 5.63 -3.97 20.04
C THR A 96 6.06 -5.20 20.84
N LYS A 97 5.89 -6.42 20.30
CA LYS A 97 6.35 -7.69 20.91
C LYS A 97 7.73 -8.12 20.44
N MET A 98 8.44 -7.29 19.67
CA MET A 98 9.77 -7.58 19.16
C MET A 98 10.87 -6.92 20.00
N THR A 99 12.04 -7.56 20.09
CA THR A 99 13.27 -6.93 20.58
C THR A 99 13.78 -5.87 19.59
N PRO A 100 14.67 -4.94 19.99
CA PRO A 100 15.25 -3.96 19.07
C PRO A 100 15.91 -4.60 17.83
N GLN A 101 16.60 -5.73 18.01
CA GLN A 101 17.24 -6.47 16.91
C GLN A 101 16.21 -7.05 15.93
N GLN A 102 15.12 -7.62 16.46
CA GLN A 102 14.02 -8.14 15.63
C GLN A 102 13.32 -7.03 14.83
N ARG A 103 13.13 -5.84 15.43
CA ARG A 103 12.55 -4.68 14.76
C ARG A 103 13.40 -4.21 13.57
N ILE A 104 14.72 -4.25 13.68
CA ILE A 104 15.63 -3.94 12.57
C ILE A 104 15.36 -4.89 11.39
N PHE A 105 15.25 -6.19 11.64
CA PHE A 105 14.92 -7.15 10.56
C PHE A 105 13.51 -6.95 10.01
N ALA A 106 12.53 -6.64 10.86
CA ALA A 106 11.15 -6.38 10.45
C ALA A 106 11.06 -5.21 9.45
N VAL A 107 11.75 -4.09 9.71
CA VAL A 107 11.76 -2.94 8.79
C VAL A 107 12.71 -3.14 7.60
N THR A 108 13.73 -3.98 7.73
CA THR A 108 14.60 -4.33 6.59
C THR A 108 13.85 -5.14 5.54
N LEU A 109 12.84 -5.93 5.91
CA LEU A 109 12.09 -6.71 4.93
C LEU A 109 11.40 -5.82 3.87
N PRO A 110 10.63 -4.78 4.22
CA PRO A 110 10.10 -3.83 3.23
C PRO A 110 11.14 -3.16 2.34
N SER A 111 12.36 -2.88 2.82
CA SER A 111 13.40 -2.26 2.00
C SER A 111 13.88 -3.16 0.86
N THR A 112 13.63 -4.48 0.95
CA THR A 112 13.90 -5.40 -0.15
C THR A 112 12.88 -5.28 -1.29
N ALA A 113 11.73 -4.65 -1.07
CA ALA A 113 10.72 -4.41 -2.11
C ALA A 113 10.55 -2.94 -2.51
N LEU A 114 10.65 -2.04 -1.54
CA LEU A 114 10.45 -0.62 -1.77
C LEU A 114 11.70 0.01 -2.38
N SER A 115 11.50 1.01 -3.23
CA SER A 115 12.57 1.90 -3.66
C SER A 115 13.05 2.74 -2.47
N HIS A 116 14.16 3.46 -2.62
CA HIS A 116 14.62 4.41 -1.58
C HIS A 116 13.51 5.40 -1.19
N ARG A 117 12.79 5.94 -2.19
CA ARG A 117 11.64 6.82 -1.96
C ARG A 117 10.52 6.10 -1.18
N GLY A 118 10.06 4.95 -1.67
CA GLY A 118 8.96 4.23 -1.01
C GLY A 118 9.31 3.78 0.41
N TYR A 119 10.56 3.43 0.67
CA TYR A 119 11.03 3.08 2.02
C TYR A 119 11.04 4.29 2.95
N LEU A 120 11.48 5.46 2.46
CA LEU A 120 11.41 6.70 3.23
C LEU A 120 9.96 7.10 3.52
N GLU A 121 9.07 7.04 2.53
CA GLU A 121 7.64 7.28 2.73
C GLU A 121 7.06 6.36 3.81
N MET A 122 7.35 5.06 3.73
CA MET A 122 6.93 4.07 4.72
C MET A 122 7.42 4.45 6.13
N MET A 123 8.72 4.75 6.29
CA MET A 123 9.29 5.12 7.58
C MET A 123 8.75 6.45 8.11
N SER A 124 8.51 7.42 7.23
CA SER A 124 7.91 8.70 7.59
C SER A 124 6.46 8.54 8.04
N ILE A 125 5.64 7.73 7.36
CA ILE A 125 4.27 7.41 7.80
C ILE A 125 4.28 6.80 9.20
N ARG A 126 5.17 5.83 9.45
CA ARG A 126 5.36 5.25 10.79
C ARG A 126 5.71 6.31 11.84
N ALA A 127 6.62 7.22 11.51
CA ALA A 127 7.04 8.29 12.41
C ALA A 127 5.91 9.30 12.71
N LEU A 128 4.98 9.53 11.77
CA LEU A 128 3.84 10.41 11.97
C LEU A 128 2.85 9.90 13.03
N GLU A 129 2.85 8.60 13.36
CA GLU A 129 2.07 8.10 14.51
C GLU A 129 2.51 8.76 15.82
N GLN A 130 3.78 9.14 15.98
CA GLN A 130 4.23 9.90 17.15
C GLN A 130 3.67 11.33 17.17
N VAL A 131 3.60 11.99 16.01
CA VAL A 131 2.97 13.31 15.88
C VAL A 131 1.49 13.23 16.27
N LEU A 132 0.80 12.19 15.80
CA LEU A 132 -0.60 11.95 16.14
C LEU A 132 -0.79 11.61 17.62
N PHE A 133 0.15 10.86 18.23
CA PHE A 133 0.14 10.61 19.66
C PHE A 133 0.20 11.91 20.46
N GLU A 134 1.10 12.82 20.10
CA GLU A 134 1.24 14.13 20.75
C GLU A 134 -0.03 15.00 20.60
N LEU A 135 -0.72 14.88 19.46
CA LEU A 135 -1.96 15.64 19.19
C LEU A 135 -3.21 15.05 19.87
N GLU A 136 -3.29 13.72 19.98
CA GLU A 136 -4.53 13.05 20.37
C GLU A 136 -4.47 12.36 21.75
N GLY A 137 -3.26 12.05 22.24
CA GLY A 137 -3.04 11.35 23.52
C GLY A 137 -3.64 9.93 23.53
N LYS A 138 -3.53 9.20 22.42
CA LYS A 138 -4.12 7.85 22.26
C LYS A 138 -3.05 6.79 22.02
N ASP A 139 -3.04 5.74 22.84
CA ASP A 139 -2.00 4.71 22.80
C ASP A 139 -1.93 3.89 21.50
N TYR A 140 -3.02 3.86 20.72
CA TYR A 140 -3.01 3.23 19.39
C TYR A 140 -2.24 4.06 18.35
N ARG A 141 -1.89 5.32 18.65
CA ARG A 141 -0.95 6.14 17.88
C ARG A 141 0.46 5.75 18.29
N ASN A 142 0.97 4.68 17.69
CA ASN A 142 2.24 4.09 18.09
C ASN A 142 3.08 3.71 16.87
N PRO A 143 4.28 4.29 16.69
CA PRO A 143 5.17 3.97 15.56
C PRO A 143 5.59 2.48 15.46
N GLU A 144 5.44 1.72 16.55
CA GLU A 144 5.76 0.30 16.64
C GLU A 144 4.51 -0.60 16.61
N LEU A 145 3.30 -0.06 16.45
CA LEU A 145 2.08 -0.84 16.24
C LEU A 145 1.90 -1.20 14.76
N TYR A 146 2.92 -1.91 14.24
CA TYR A 146 3.01 -2.45 12.90
C TYR A 146 3.31 -3.95 12.98
N TYR A 147 2.88 -4.70 11.98
CA TYR A 147 2.82 -6.15 12.00
C TYR A 147 3.55 -6.73 10.81
N VAL A 148 4.24 -7.86 11.05
CA VAL A 148 4.89 -8.65 10.00
C VAL A 148 4.22 -10.01 9.91
N SER A 149 3.80 -10.36 8.70
CA SER A 149 3.25 -11.68 8.36
C SER A 149 4.03 -12.27 7.18
N ILE A 150 4.42 -13.54 7.27
CA ILE A 150 5.10 -14.33 6.24
C ILE A 150 4.16 -15.46 5.82
N PHE A 151 3.92 -15.61 4.52
CA PHE A 151 3.02 -16.60 3.92
C PHE A 151 3.84 -17.64 3.16
N GLY A 152 3.77 -18.90 3.57
CA GLY A 152 4.61 -19.96 3.04
C GLY A 152 6.06 -19.89 3.53
N LYS A 153 6.96 -20.61 2.86
CA LYS A 153 8.37 -20.72 3.23
C LYS A 153 9.23 -19.78 2.37
N PRO A 154 9.94 -18.80 2.96
CA PRO A 154 10.85 -17.96 2.19
C PRO A 154 11.89 -18.78 1.44
N ASP A 155 11.93 -18.60 0.12
CA ASP A 155 12.88 -19.27 -0.76
C ASP A 155 13.16 -18.42 -2.01
N SER A 156 14.38 -18.48 -2.54
CA SER A 156 14.78 -17.67 -3.70
C SER A 156 14.26 -18.19 -5.03
N LYS A 157 13.71 -19.41 -5.06
CA LYS A 157 13.10 -20.05 -6.23
C LYS A 157 11.69 -20.55 -5.96
N GLY A 158 11.19 -20.36 -4.74
CA GLY A 158 9.87 -20.80 -4.33
C GLY A 158 8.79 -19.72 -4.47
N THR A 159 7.57 -20.12 -4.16
CA THR A 159 6.41 -19.24 -4.08
C THR A 159 6.08 -18.98 -2.62
N TRP A 160 6.12 -17.71 -2.23
CA TRP A 160 5.86 -17.25 -0.87
C TRP A 160 5.52 -15.75 -0.89
N GLY A 161 5.07 -15.23 0.24
CA GLY A 161 4.76 -13.81 0.35
C GLY A 161 5.00 -13.27 1.74
N TRP A 162 4.84 -11.96 1.86
CA TRP A 162 4.86 -11.29 3.14
C TRP A 162 3.97 -10.04 3.11
N ARG A 163 3.59 -9.59 4.30
CA ARG A 163 2.88 -8.34 4.50
C ARG A 163 3.51 -7.58 5.66
N PHE A 164 3.71 -6.29 5.44
CA PHE A 164 4.08 -5.32 6.48
C PHE A 164 3.01 -4.24 6.51
N GLU A 165 2.35 -4.08 7.65
CA GLU A 165 1.21 -3.18 7.73
C GLU A 165 0.96 -2.65 9.14
N GLY A 166 0.23 -1.55 9.22
CA GLY A 166 -0.18 -0.91 10.45
C GLY A 166 -1.21 0.17 10.15
N HIS A 167 -1.35 1.12 11.05
CA HIS A 167 -2.16 2.30 10.81
C HIS A 167 -1.57 3.13 9.65
N HIS A 168 -2.41 3.47 8.66
CA HIS A 168 -2.06 4.22 7.44
C HIS A 168 -1.11 3.53 6.44
N LEU A 169 -0.79 2.25 6.61
CA LEU A 169 0.13 1.56 5.71
C LEU A 169 -0.22 0.08 5.56
N SER A 170 -0.20 -0.42 4.33
CA SER A 170 -0.12 -1.86 4.06
C SER A 170 0.74 -2.10 2.83
N VAL A 171 1.76 -2.95 2.95
CA VAL A 171 2.62 -3.38 1.85
C VAL A 171 2.51 -4.89 1.75
N ASN A 172 1.89 -5.37 0.68
CA ASN A 172 1.81 -6.80 0.38
C ASN A 172 2.78 -7.15 -0.73
N LEU A 173 3.43 -8.29 -0.57
CA LEU A 173 4.25 -8.86 -1.63
C LEU A 173 4.00 -10.35 -1.78
N THR A 174 3.75 -10.80 -3.00
CA THR A 174 3.81 -12.21 -3.39
C THR A 174 4.96 -12.41 -4.36
N ILE A 175 5.69 -13.50 -4.20
CA ILE A 175 6.74 -13.96 -5.09
C ILE A 175 6.28 -15.31 -5.64
N VAL A 176 6.32 -15.47 -6.96
CA VAL A 176 6.00 -16.73 -7.64
C VAL A 176 7.26 -17.28 -8.29
N ASP A 177 7.66 -18.47 -7.86
CA ASP A 177 8.83 -19.24 -8.33
C ASP A 177 10.15 -18.44 -8.34
N GLY A 178 10.28 -17.46 -7.44
CA GLY A 178 11.40 -16.52 -7.42
C GLY A 178 11.55 -15.64 -8.67
N LYS A 179 10.54 -15.57 -9.53
CA LYS A 179 10.61 -14.96 -10.87
C LYS A 179 9.59 -13.86 -11.11
N LYS A 180 8.40 -13.98 -10.53
CA LYS A 180 7.34 -12.96 -10.65
C LYS A 180 7.03 -12.39 -9.30
N PHE A 181 6.69 -11.11 -9.27
CA PHE A 181 6.34 -10.40 -8.06
C PHE A 181 4.95 -9.80 -8.24
N SER A 182 4.16 -9.79 -7.19
CA SER A 182 2.98 -8.94 -7.07
C SER A 182 3.19 -8.03 -5.88
N VAL A 183 3.04 -6.72 -6.09
CA VAL A 183 3.24 -5.66 -5.07
C VAL A 183 1.91 -5.10 -4.55
N THR A 184 0.80 -5.75 -4.90
CA THR A 184 -0.56 -5.34 -4.55
C THR A 184 -1.28 -6.41 -3.74
N PRO A 185 -2.24 -6.04 -2.86
CA PRO A 185 -2.66 -4.66 -2.57
C PRO A 185 -1.62 -3.87 -1.77
N SER A 186 -1.54 -2.56 -2.00
CA SER A 186 -0.68 -1.68 -1.22
C SER A 186 -1.36 -0.34 -0.95
N PHE A 187 -1.21 0.15 0.27
CA PHE A 187 -1.78 1.41 0.76
C PHE A 187 -0.70 2.22 1.49
N PHE A 188 -0.62 3.51 1.17
CA PHE A 188 0.20 4.50 1.83
C PHE A 188 -0.69 5.72 2.10
N GLY A 189 -0.92 6.04 3.36
CA GLY A 189 -1.67 7.22 3.79
C GLY A 189 -0.84 8.09 4.72
N SER A 190 -1.04 9.41 4.66
CA SER A 190 -0.37 10.35 5.56
C SER A 190 -1.41 11.18 6.29
N ASN A 191 -1.39 11.10 7.62
CA ASN A 191 -2.13 11.97 8.49
C ASN A 191 -1.20 12.47 9.60
N PRO A 192 -0.97 13.78 9.74
CA PRO A 192 -1.48 14.86 8.87
C PRO A 192 -0.88 14.82 7.44
N ALA A 193 -1.55 15.46 6.48
CA ALA A 193 -1.00 15.69 5.14
C ALA A 193 0.27 16.57 5.17
N THR A 194 0.21 17.61 6.01
CA THR A 194 1.32 18.52 6.32
C THR A 194 1.40 18.65 7.83
N VAL A 195 2.56 18.34 8.41
CA VAL A 195 2.77 18.56 9.85
C VAL A 195 2.83 20.06 10.13
N LYS A 196 1.94 20.56 11.00
CA LYS A 196 1.79 22.01 11.26
C LYS A 196 2.66 22.55 12.39
N GLN A 197 3.11 21.70 13.30
CA GLN A 197 3.83 22.08 14.53
C GLN A 197 4.81 21.00 14.98
N GLY A 198 5.65 21.33 15.96
CA GLY A 198 6.65 20.41 16.52
C GLY A 198 7.90 20.23 15.63
N PRO A 199 8.80 19.29 16.01
CA PRO A 199 10.08 19.09 15.34
C PRO A 199 9.97 18.69 13.86
N LEU A 200 8.85 18.07 13.47
CA LEU A 200 8.59 17.63 12.09
C LEU A 200 7.76 18.64 11.28
N LYS A 201 7.60 19.89 11.75
CA LYS A 201 6.84 20.93 11.04
C LYS A 201 7.29 21.08 9.58
N GLY A 202 6.33 21.08 8.66
CA GLY A 202 6.55 21.23 7.22
C GLY A 202 6.79 19.91 6.48
N VAL A 203 6.87 18.76 7.17
CA VAL A 203 6.92 17.45 6.52
C VAL A 203 5.60 17.18 5.79
N GLU A 204 5.72 16.79 4.52
CA GLU A 204 4.62 16.41 3.62
C GLU A 204 5.01 15.10 2.91
N VAL A 205 4.60 13.95 3.47
CA VAL A 205 5.16 12.65 3.06
C VAL A 205 4.75 12.26 1.65
N LEU A 206 3.48 12.46 1.30
CA LEU A 206 2.86 12.01 0.05
C LEU A 206 2.55 13.19 -0.90
N LYS A 207 3.38 14.25 -0.83
CA LYS A 207 3.15 15.52 -1.51
C LYS A 207 3.06 15.38 -3.03
N GLU A 208 3.93 14.58 -3.63
CA GLU A 208 4.08 14.50 -5.09
C GLU A 208 2.83 13.91 -5.73
N GLU A 209 2.37 12.76 -5.27
CA GLU A 209 1.16 12.10 -5.75
C GLU A 209 -0.10 12.91 -5.44
N GLN A 210 -0.15 13.57 -4.27
CA GLN A 210 -1.25 14.46 -3.93
C GLN A 210 -1.31 15.64 -4.91
N GLN A 211 -0.18 16.28 -5.20
CA GLN A 211 -0.13 17.41 -6.12
C GLN A 211 -0.47 16.98 -7.55
N LEU A 212 0.10 15.88 -8.04
CA LEU A 212 -0.18 15.35 -9.38
C LEU A 212 -1.66 15.01 -9.57
N ALA A 213 -2.30 14.43 -8.55
CA ALA A 213 -3.71 14.13 -8.62
C ALA A 213 -4.61 15.37 -8.57
N LEU A 214 -4.27 16.34 -7.71
CA LEU A 214 -4.97 17.63 -7.68
C LEU A 214 -4.81 18.40 -8.99
N ASP A 215 -3.62 18.40 -9.58
CA ASP A 215 -3.35 19.03 -10.87
C ASP A 215 -4.17 18.38 -11.99
N LEU A 216 -4.28 17.04 -11.97
CA LEU A 216 -5.12 16.32 -12.93
C LEU A 216 -6.60 16.72 -12.79
N VAL A 217 -7.16 16.66 -11.57
CA VAL A 217 -8.58 17.02 -11.34
C VAL A 217 -8.86 18.48 -11.70
N LYS A 218 -7.95 19.41 -11.35
CA LYS A 218 -8.08 20.84 -11.70
C LYS A 218 -7.96 21.12 -13.20
N SER A 219 -7.38 20.20 -13.96
CA SER A 219 -7.25 20.34 -15.41
C SER A 219 -8.48 19.85 -16.17
N PHE A 220 -9.45 19.23 -15.51
CA PHE A 220 -10.68 18.78 -16.15
C PHE A 220 -11.57 19.94 -16.58
N ASN A 221 -12.15 19.84 -17.77
CA ASN A 221 -13.22 20.74 -18.22
C ASN A 221 -14.55 20.40 -17.49
N PRO A 222 -15.61 21.22 -17.63
CA PRO A 222 -16.87 20.97 -16.92
C PRO A 222 -17.50 19.59 -17.18
N ASP A 223 -17.43 19.08 -18.42
CA ASP A 223 -18.00 17.78 -18.79
C ASP A 223 -17.20 16.63 -18.16
N GLN A 224 -15.88 16.71 -18.21
CA GLN A 224 -14.98 15.77 -17.55
C GLN A 224 -15.18 15.80 -16.04
N LEU A 225 -15.31 16.98 -15.42
CA LEU A 225 -15.52 17.10 -13.98
C LEU A 225 -16.87 16.50 -13.56
N ALA A 226 -17.92 16.69 -14.35
CA ALA A 226 -19.21 16.03 -14.12
C ALA A 226 -19.09 14.50 -14.19
N ILE A 227 -18.30 13.98 -15.14
CA ILE A 227 -17.99 12.55 -15.23
C ILE A 227 -17.08 12.08 -14.10
N ALA A 228 -16.15 12.88 -13.59
CA ALA A 228 -15.21 12.47 -12.54
C ALA A 228 -15.77 12.60 -11.12
N THR A 229 -16.89 13.30 -10.95
CA THR A 229 -17.52 13.54 -9.65
C THR A 229 -18.49 12.41 -9.33
N ILE A 230 -18.22 11.69 -8.24
CA ILE A 230 -19.11 10.64 -7.75
C ILE A 230 -20.12 11.27 -6.80
N ASP A 231 -21.39 11.27 -7.18
CA ASP A 231 -22.48 11.62 -6.27
C ASP A 231 -22.68 10.49 -5.25
N THR A 232 -22.33 10.76 -4.00
CA THR A 232 -22.44 9.79 -2.92
C THR A 232 -23.80 9.81 -2.22
N SER A 233 -24.69 10.75 -2.57
CA SER A 233 -26.01 10.89 -1.93
C SER A 233 -26.93 9.69 -2.16
N ALA A 234 -26.75 9.01 -3.29
CA ALA A 234 -27.50 7.82 -3.68
C ALA A 234 -26.81 6.49 -3.32
N LEU A 235 -25.59 6.52 -2.75
CA LEU A 235 -24.89 5.31 -2.35
C LEU A 235 -25.55 4.68 -1.11
N ASP A 236 -25.65 3.35 -1.10
CA ASP A 236 -26.23 2.60 0.02
C ASP A 236 -25.55 3.02 1.33
N GLN A 237 -26.34 3.42 2.33
CA GLN A 237 -25.84 3.79 3.65
C GLN A 237 -25.01 2.66 4.29
N LYS A 238 -25.26 1.39 3.94
CA LYS A 238 -24.44 0.25 4.37
C LYS A 238 -23.03 0.27 3.77
N LEU A 239 -22.86 0.74 2.54
CA LEU A 239 -21.55 0.88 1.89
C LEU A 239 -20.78 2.06 2.51
N LEU A 240 -21.46 3.19 2.73
CA LEU A 240 -20.89 4.34 3.46
C LEU A 240 -20.53 3.99 4.91
N ALA A 241 -21.25 3.06 5.54
CA ALA A 241 -21.00 2.61 6.91
C ALA A 241 -19.79 1.67 7.05
N LYS A 242 -19.33 1.02 5.96
CA LYS A 242 -18.12 0.20 5.98
C LYS A 242 -16.85 1.05 6.04
N SER A 243 -16.88 2.24 5.45
CA SER A 243 -15.71 3.10 5.42
C SER A 243 -15.53 3.86 6.73
N VAL A 244 -14.37 3.66 7.37
CA VAL A 244 -13.94 4.44 8.54
C VAL A 244 -13.59 5.88 8.13
N ILE A 245 -13.31 6.11 6.84
CA ILE A 245 -12.97 7.42 6.26
C ILE A 245 -14.08 7.81 5.28
N LYS A 246 -14.91 8.78 5.66
CA LYS A 246 -16.11 9.16 4.89
C LYS A 246 -15.82 9.61 3.46
N GLU A 247 -14.60 10.09 3.17
CA GLU A 247 -14.18 10.48 1.83
C GLU A 247 -13.63 9.32 0.96
N VAL A 248 -13.53 8.10 1.49
CA VAL A 248 -12.99 6.93 0.79
C VAL A 248 -14.11 5.91 0.55
N LEU A 249 -14.39 5.60 -0.72
CA LEU A 249 -15.48 4.71 -1.13
C LEU A 249 -15.13 3.22 -1.05
N THR A 250 -13.89 2.86 -1.34
CA THR A 250 -13.38 1.48 -1.32
C THR A 250 -12.42 1.31 -0.16
N THR A 251 -12.59 0.27 0.65
CA THR A 251 -11.73 0.04 1.82
C THR A 251 -10.68 -1.03 1.52
N ASP A 252 -10.33 -1.80 2.53
CA ASP A 252 -9.47 -2.97 2.57
C ASP A 252 -10.09 -4.25 1.96
N ASP A 253 -11.20 -4.14 1.22
CA ASP A 253 -11.84 -5.28 0.58
C ASP A 253 -10.86 -5.99 -0.39
N PRO A 254 -10.74 -7.33 -0.33
CA PRO A 254 -9.84 -8.07 -1.20
C PRO A 254 -10.31 -8.15 -2.65
N GLU A 255 -11.60 -7.89 -2.87
CA GLU A 255 -12.23 -7.82 -4.18
C GLU A 255 -12.98 -6.49 -4.30
N VAL A 256 -12.86 -5.87 -5.45
CA VAL A 256 -13.55 -4.61 -5.74
C VAL A 256 -15.04 -4.88 -5.96
N ASP A 257 -15.89 -4.24 -5.15
CA ASP A 257 -17.34 -4.30 -5.33
C ASP A 257 -17.74 -3.59 -6.64
N LYS A 258 -18.14 -4.39 -7.63
CA LYS A 258 -18.57 -3.88 -8.94
C LYS A 258 -19.86 -3.05 -8.88
N GLY A 259 -20.66 -3.20 -7.83
CA GLY A 259 -21.82 -2.34 -7.57
C GLY A 259 -21.44 -0.91 -7.18
N LEU A 260 -20.29 -0.74 -6.51
CA LEU A 260 -19.72 0.58 -6.21
C LEU A 260 -19.14 1.26 -7.46
N ILE A 261 -18.52 0.49 -8.37
CA ILE A 261 -17.95 1.01 -9.62
C ILE A 261 -18.94 0.87 -10.78
N THR A 262 -20.17 1.34 -10.58
CA THR A 262 -21.12 1.55 -11.70
C THR A 262 -20.82 2.85 -12.45
N HIS A 263 -20.07 3.74 -11.81
CA HIS A 263 -19.62 4.99 -12.37
C HIS A 263 -18.56 4.77 -13.44
N LYS A 264 -18.89 5.15 -14.68
CA LYS A 264 -17.96 5.10 -15.82
C LYS A 264 -17.06 6.34 -15.75
N GLY A 265 -15.84 6.18 -15.24
CA GLY A 265 -14.84 7.25 -15.22
C GLY A 265 -14.41 7.67 -16.63
N ILE A 266 -13.55 8.69 -16.71
CA ILE A 266 -13.00 9.20 -17.98
C ILE A 266 -11.98 8.19 -18.54
N GLN A 267 -12.11 7.81 -19.81
CA GLN A 267 -11.11 6.93 -20.43
C GLN A 267 -9.82 7.71 -20.72
N TYR A 268 -8.67 7.03 -20.72
CA TYR A 268 -7.39 7.65 -21.07
C TYR A 268 -7.42 8.36 -22.42
N ALA A 269 -8.11 7.78 -23.41
CA ALA A 269 -8.25 8.33 -24.76
C ALA A 269 -9.07 9.63 -24.81
N ASP A 270 -9.93 9.86 -23.80
CA ASP A 270 -10.80 11.05 -23.69
C ASP A 270 -10.12 12.18 -22.90
N LEU A 271 -8.89 11.96 -22.44
CA LEU A 271 -8.04 12.99 -21.84
C LEU A 271 -7.24 13.71 -22.92
N ASP A 272 -7.07 15.01 -22.78
CA ASP A 272 -6.16 15.77 -23.65
C ASP A 272 -4.68 15.34 -23.43
N PRO A 273 -3.75 15.68 -24.34
CA PRO A 273 -2.35 15.26 -24.23
C PRO A 273 -1.66 15.67 -22.91
N GLN A 274 -2.03 16.81 -22.33
CA GLN A 274 -1.44 17.29 -21.09
C GLN A 274 -2.03 16.54 -19.87
N GLN A 275 -3.33 16.27 -19.87
CA GLN A 275 -4.01 15.43 -18.88
C GLN A 275 -3.46 14.00 -18.89
N GLN A 276 -3.29 13.40 -20.08
CA GLN A 276 -2.66 12.09 -20.26
C GLN A 276 -1.26 12.05 -19.65
N LYS A 277 -0.45 13.07 -19.92
CA LYS A 277 0.90 13.20 -19.37
C LYS A 277 0.88 13.29 -17.84
N THR A 278 -0.03 14.08 -17.26
CA THR A 278 -0.19 14.19 -15.80
C THR A 278 -0.66 12.87 -15.19
N LEU A 279 -1.61 12.18 -15.81
CA LEU A 279 -2.05 10.85 -15.38
C LEU A 279 -0.91 9.83 -15.40
N LEU A 280 -0.10 9.79 -16.46
CA LEU A 280 1.06 8.90 -16.52
C LEU A 280 2.12 9.24 -15.46
N LYS A 281 2.34 10.52 -15.17
CA LYS A 281 3.19 10.95 -14.04
C LYS A 281 2.64 10.45 -12.71
N LEU A 282 1.33 10.60 -12.49
CA LEU A 282 0.66 10.13 -11.28
C LEU A 282 0.82 8.61 -11.13
N VAL A 283 0.49 7.82 -12.16
CA VAL A 283 0.66 6.36 -12.16
C VAL A 283 2.12 5.99 -11.86
N ASN A 284 3.08 6.68 -12.48
CA ASN A 284 4.49 6.45 -12.23
C ASN A 284 4.91 6.78 -10.79
N ALA A 285 4.35 7.81 -10.16
CA ALA A 285 4.64 8.13 -8.76
C ALA A 285 4.26 6.96 -7.82
N TYR A 286 3.12 6.30 -8.07
CA TYR A 286 2.74 5.08 -7.33
C TYR A 286 3.66 3.90 -7.64
N LEU A 287 3.98 3.66 -8.92
CA LEU A 287 4.84 2.56 -9.33
C LEU A 287 6.26 2.69 -8.76
N GLN A 288 6.83 3.90 -8.79
CA GLN A 288 8.20 4.19 -8.34
C GLN A 288 8.40 4.02 -6.82
N ARG A 289 7.35 3.74 -6.04
CA ARG A 289 7.49 3.29 -4.65
C ARG A 289 8.20 1.94 -4.53
N PHE A 290 8.16 1.12 -5.57
CA PHE A 290 8.78 -0.21 -5.59
C PHE A 290 10.07 -0.22 -6.39
N ARG A 291 10.96 -1.17 -6.07
CA ARG A 291 12.17 -1.43 -6.85
C ARG A 291 11.77 -1.80 -8.29
N PRO A 292 12.43 -1.23 -9.32
CA PRO A 292 12.00 -1.37 -10.71
C PRO A 292 12.03 -2.83 -11.22
N GLU A 293 12.91 -3.68 -10.69
CA GLU A 293 12.98 -5.10 -11.02
C GLU A 293 11.74 -5.90 -10.59
N LEU A 294 10.98 -5.41 -9.60
CA LEU A 294 9.75 -6.08 -9.14
C LEU A 294 8.56 -5.76 -10.05
N LEU A 295 8.59 -4.61 -10.71
CA LEU A 295 7.52 -4.12 -11.60
C LEU A 295 7.62 -4.67 -13.02
N LYS A 296 8.70 -5.39 -13.33
CA LYS A 296 8.90 -6.02 -14.64
C LYS A 296 8.38 -7.45 -14.69
N GLY A 297 8.18 -8.08 -13.54
CA GLY A 297 7.59 -9.42 -13.39
C GLY A 297 6.07 -9.43 -13.19
N THR A 298 5.43 -8.26 -13.21
CA THR A 298 3.97 -8.06 -13.00
C THR A 298 3.16 -7.99 -14.30
N ARG A 299 3.77 -8.30 -15.45
CA ARG A 299 3.10 -8.32 -16.77
C ARG A 299 2.97 -9.73 -17.31
#